data_AF-E9GVQ7-F1
#
_entry.id   AF-E9GVQ7-F1
#
_cell.length_a   1.000
_cell.length_b   1.000
_cell.length_c   1.000
_cell.angle_alpha   90.00
_cell.angle_beta   90.00
_cell.angle_gamma   90.00
#
_symmetry.space_group_name_H-M   'P 1'
#
loop_
_entity.id
_entity.type
_entity.pdbx_description
1 polymer ?
#
loop_
_entity_poly.entity_id
_entity_poly.type
_entity_poly.pdbx_seq_one_letter_code
_entity_poly.pdbx_strand_id
1 'polypeptide(L)'
;MAESLLTLLMANLLQLIVFIFSWTSNQDLSHTNATHEGFIAENSLIDLSTQSPLAVVSNLTSVFDCLSPNERFYIIDDQLSCFELMTQGPCKPNQLFYLDSDDSGICDCENSLFIYSAETGECYQQNSQGPCKDGEWFTLTDGILSCEPLPDGCLADGHYVFWSPDYEGSSEASEKQCWLLGSQGPCSENETLERYATNTVGCQLRAFKIGRRPHGGNEIDERNPEDKEAESRSPSGRSVAVAGMRPCGPGSRRTQTGKCRPNIG
;
A
#
# COMPACT_ATOMS: atom_id res chain seq x y z
N MET A 1 -60.72 30.68 2.19
CA MET A 1 -59.47 31.30 1.69
C MET A 1 -58.22 30.42 1.88
N ALA A 2 -58.33 29.12 2.20
CA ALA A 2 -57.17 28.22 2.39
C ALA A 2 -56.86 27.32 1.18
N GLU A 3 -57.81 27.13 0.25
CA GLU A 3 -57.60 26.25 -0.92
C GLU A 3 -56.75 26.89 -2.03
N SER A 4 -56.57 28.20 -2.02
CA SER A 4 -55.79 28.92 -3.04
C SER A 4 -54.28 28.92 -2.76
N LEU A 5 -53.85 28.62 -1.53
CA LEU A 5 -52.43 28.64 -1.15
C LEU A 5 -51.76 27.29 -1.45
N LEU A 6 -52.50 26.19 -1.27
CA LEU A 6 -52.01 24.84 -1.57
C LEU A 6 -51.81 24.62 -3.07
N THR A 7 -52.70 25.15 -3.91
CA THR A 7 -52.54 25.09 -5.37
C THR A 7 -51.35 25.91 -5.85
N LEU A 8 -51.07 27.05 -5.23
CA LEU A 8 -49.89 27.88 -5.54
C LEU A 8 -48.57 27.20 -5.14
N LEU A 9 -48.55 26.48 -4.02
CA LEU A 9 -47.39 25.72 -3.56
C LEU A 9 -47.10 24.51 -4.46
N MET A 10 -48.14 23.78 -4.89
CA MET A 10 -47.98 22.65 -5.81
C MET A 10 -47.54 23.09 -7.21
N ALA A 11 -48.01 24.26 -7.70
CA ALA A 11 -47.55 24.82 -8.97
C ALA A 11 -46.08 25.24 -8.93
N ASN A 12 -45.61 25.83 -7.82
CA ASN A 12 -44.19 26.16 -7.64
C ASN A 12 -43.29 24.92 -7.53
N LEU A 13 -43.75 23.85 -6.89
CA LEU A 13 -43.00 22.61 -6.78
C LEU A 13 -42.83 21.92 -8.14
N LEU A 14 -43.89 21.91 -8.96
CA LEU A 14 -43.84 21.39 -10.34
C LEU A 14 -42.90 22.22 -11.23
N GLN A 15 -42.87 23.55 -11.07
CA GLN A 15 -41.93 24.40 -11.80
C GLN A 15 -40.48 24.12 -11.38
N LEU A 16 -40.18 23.98 -10.08
CA LEU A 16 -38.86 23.59 -9.58
C LEU A 16 -38.40 22.23 -10.12
N ILE A 17 -39.29 21.26 -10.21
CA ILE A 17 -38.98 19.93 -10.78
C ILE A 17 -38.66 20.03 -12.28
N VAL A 18 -39.42 20.80 -13.06
CA VAL A 18 -39.14 21.02 -14.50
C VAL A 18 -37.80 21.75 -14.71
N PHE A 19 -37.45 22.69 -13.82
CA PHE A 19 -36.14 23.36 -13.85
C PHE A 19 -34.99 22.38 -13.55
N ILE A 20 -35.16 21.45 -12.61
CA ILE A 20 -34.13 20.43 -12.30
C ILE A 20 -33.96 19.46 -13.48
N PHE A 21 -35.04 18.97 -14.09
CA PHE A 21 -34.95 18.08 -15.25
C PHE A 21 -34.40 18.77 -16.52
N SER A 22 -34.59 20.09 -16.66
CA SER A 22 -33.99 20.85 -17.77
C SER A 22 -32.49 21.11 -17.56
N TRP A 23 -31.99 21.06 -16.32
CA TRP A 23 -30.57 21.23 -16.02
C TRP A 23 -29.76 19.94 -16.17
N THR A 24 -30.38 18.77 -16.05
CA THR A 24 -29.70 17.47 -16.23
C THR A 24 -29.64 16.98 -17.68
N SER A 25 -30.27 17.70 -18.63
CA SER A 25 -30.26 17.37 -20.07
C SER A 25 -29.39 18.30 -20.93
N ASN A 26 -28.54 19.12 -20.32
CA ASN A 26 -27.57 19.98 -21.02
C ASN A 26 -26.11 19.58 -20.74
N GLN A 27 -25.81 18.30 -20.93
CA GLN A 27 -24.48 17.87 -21.34
C GLN A 27 -24.64 17.02 -22.60
N ASP A 28 -24.64 17.70 -23.75
CA ASP A 28 -24.26 17.05 -25.00
C ASP A 28 -23.62 18.09 -25.94
N LEU A 29 -22.59 17.61 -26.65
CA LEU A 29 -21.75 18.24 -27.70
C LEU A 29 -20.33 18.65 -27.30
N SER A 30 -19.39 17.70 -27.46
CA SER A 30 -18.56 17.70 -28.66
C SER A 30 -17.76 16.39 -28.77
N HIS A 31 -18.19 15.46 -29.62
CA HIS A 31 -17.26 14.74 -30.49
C HIS A 31 -18.05 14.34 -31.74
N THR A 32 -17.91 15.20 -32.73
CA THR A 32 -18.43 15.07 -34.08
C THR A 32 -17.92 13.80 -34.75
N ASN A 33 -18.83 13.10 -35.44
CA ASN A 33 -18.50 12.17 -36.52
C ASN A 33 -17.50 12.84 -37.48
N ALA A 34 -16.26 12.33 -37.51
CA ALA A 34 -15.38 12.46 -38.66
C ALA A 34 -15.34 11.10 -39.35
N THR A 35 -16.09 11.04 -40.43
CA THR A 35 -15.92 10.10 -41.54
C THR A 35 -14.44 9.93 -41.88
N HIS A 36 -13.88 8.73 -41.69
CA HIS A 36 -12.58 8.39 -42.28
C HIS A 36 -12.80 7.98 -43.74
N GLU A 37 -13.16 8.94 -44.58
CA GLU A 37 -12.93 8.85 -46.02
C GLU A 37 -11.48 9.29 -46.29
N GLY A 38 -10.71 8.40 -46.94
CA GLY A 38 -9.60 8.80 -47.80
C GLY A 38 -8.27 9.14 -47.12
N PHE A 39 -7.53 8.13 -46.69
CA PHE A 39 -6.11 8.07 -47.03
C PHE A 39 -5.88 6.88 -47.94
N ILE A 40 -5.89 7.15 -49.25
CA ILE A 40 -5.18 6.34 -50.24
C ILE A 40 -3.70 6.57 -49.92
N ALA A 41 -3.10 5.66 -49.15
CA ALA A 41 -1.68 5.38 -49.25
C ALA A 41 -1.58 4.07 -50.02
N GLU A 42 -0.90 4.16 -51.16
CA GLU A 42 -0.86 3.20 -52.23
C GLU A 42 -0.46 1.80 -51.75
N ASN A 43 -1.03 0.79 -52.41
CA ASN A 43 -0.49 -0.57 -52.44
C ASN A 43 0.97 -0.54 -52.90
N SER A 44 1.92 -0.34 -51.99
CA SER A 44 3.28 -0.78 -52.19
C SER A 44 3.36 -2.22 -51.70
N LEU A 45 3.19 -3.13 -52.66
CA LEU A 45 3.64 -4.52 -52.58
C LEU A 45 5.04 -4.54 -51.96
N ILE A 46 5.16 -5.00 -50.72
CA ILE A 46 6.46 -5.33 -50.16
C ILE A 46 6.85 -6.65 -50.82
N ASP A 47 7.79 -6.56 -51.76
CA ASP A 47 8.43 -7.68 -52.43
C ASP A 47 9.11 -8.57 -51.39
N LEU A 48 8.45 -9.68 -51.07
CA LEU A 48 8.92 -10.69 -50.12
C LEU A 48 9.91 -11.63 -50.82
N SER A 49 11.05 -11.10 -51.25
CA SER A 49 12.12 -11.90 -51.84
C SER A 49 13.50 -11.50 -51.33
N THR A 50 13.71 -11.49 -50.01
CA THR A 50 15.03 -11.76 -49.43
C THR A 50 14.89 -12.20 -47.97
N GLN A 51 15.62 -13.25 -47.63
CA GLN A 51 15.40 -14.13 -46.48
C GLN A 51 15.75 -13.49 -45.12
N SER A 52 14.87 -13.68 -44.14
CA SER A 52 15.25 -14.27 -42.84
C SER A 52 14.05 -15.07 -42.29
N PRO A 53 14.20 -16.33 -41.87
CA PRO A 53 13.09 -17.11 -41.36
C PRO A 53 12.95 -16.80 -39.87
N LEU A 54 11.95 -16.01 -39.50
CA LEU A 54 11.20 -16.02 -38.22
C LEU A 54 10.41 -14.71 -38.07
N ALA A 55 9.47 -14.47 -38.97
CA ALA A 55 8.38 -13.53 -38.73
C ALA A 55 7.07 -14.30 -38.88
N VAL A 56 6.77 -15.13 -37.87
CA VAL A 56 5.42 -15.64 -37.69
C VAL A 56 4.56 -14.44 -37.35
N VAL A 57 3.69 -14.07 -38.28
CA VAL A 57 2.60 -13.13 -38.03
C VAL A 57 1.64 -13.81 -37.06
N SER A 58 1.84 -13.58 -35.76
CA SER A 58 0.83 -13.82 -34.75
C SER A 58 0.03 -12.54 -34.58
N ASN A 59 -1.25 -12.59 -34.95
CA ASN A 59 -2.39 -11.90 -34.32
C ASN A 59 -2.06 -10.58 -33.58
N LEU A 60 -2.41 -9.44 -34.17
CA LEU A 60 -2.19 -8.08 -33.64
C LEU A 60 -3.03 -7.76 -32.39
N THR A 61 -2.81 -8.49 -31.31
CA THR A 61 -3.34 -8.20 -29.96
C THR A 61 -2.25 -8.14 -28.90
N SER A 62 -0.95 -8.08 -29.26
CA SER A 62 0.16 -8.15 -28.29
C SER A 62 1.33 -7.17 -28.57
N VAL A 63 1.05 -5.94 -29.01
CA VAL A 63 2.12 -4.97 -29.34
C VAL A 63 2.56 -4.12 -28.14
N PHE A 64 1.99 -4.33 -26.94
CA PHE A 64 2.25 -3.48 -25.77
C PHE A 64 2.72 -4.23 -24.51
N ASP A 65 3.28 -5.43 -24.67
CA ASP A 65 3.86 -6.16 -23.54
C ASP A 65 5.38 -6.00 -23.48
N CYS A 66 5.92 -5.96 -22.26
CA CYS A 66 7.36 -5.97 -22.03
C CYS A 66 7.97 -7.34 -22.37
N LEU A 67 9.22 -7.34 -22.83
CA LEU A 67 9.93 -8.56 -23.23
C LEU A 67 10.28 -9.45 -22.03
N SER A 68 10.57 -8.84 -20.87
CA SER A 68 10.89 -9.56 -19.65
C SER A 68 9.63 -9.81 -18.82
N PRO A 69 9.43 -11.03 -18.28
CA PRO A 69 8.30 -11.31 -17.39
C PRO A 69 8.37 -10.53 -16.06
N ASN A 70 9.56 -10.04 -15.68
CA ASN A 70 9.79 -9.23 -14.49
C ASN A 70 9.72 -7.73 -14.77
N GLU A 71 9.36 -7.33 -15.99
CA GLU A 71 9.14 -5.92 -16.34
C GLU A 71 7.65 -5.61 -16.43
N ARG A 72 7.32 -4.35 -16.19
CA ARG A 72 5.99 -3.79 -16.47
C ARG A 72 6.08 -2.46 -17.17
N PHE A 73 5.06 -2.18 -17.95
CA PHE A 73 4.98 -0.93 -18.68
C PHE A 73 4.56 0.21 -17.74
N TYR A 74 5.12 1.39 -17.98
CA TYR A 74 4.81 2.65 -17.31
C TYR A 74 4.81 3.77 -18.35
N ILE A 75 3.86 4.70 -18.22
CA ILE A 75 3.69 5.80 -19.17
C ILE A 75 4.43 7.04 -18.64
N ILE A 76 5.39 7.54 -19.41
CA ILE A 76 6.14 8.77 -19.13
C ILE A 76 5.98 9.68 -20.34
N ASP A 77 5.45 10.89 -20.15
CA ASP A 77 5.24 11.87 -21.23
C ASP A 77 4.50 11.27 -22.45
N ASP A 78 3.42 10.52 -22.19
CA ASP A 78 2.61 9.79 -23.18
C ASP A 78 3.37 8.69 -23.95
N GLN A 79 4.55 8.27 -23.48
CA GLN A 79 5.35 7.18 -24.04
C GLN A 79 5.37 5.97 -23.10
N LEU A 80 5.18 4.78 -23.67
CA LEU A 80 5.25 3.53 -22.93
C LEU A 80 6.71 3.08 -22.78
N SER A 81 7.14 2.84 -21.54
CA SER A 81 8.48 2.33 -21.21
C SER A 81 8.39 1.15 -20.24
N CYS A 82 9.28 0.17 -20.38
CA CYS A 82 9.32 -1.03 -19.53
C CYS A 82 10.38 -0.90 -18.44
N PHE A 83 10.02 -1.23 -17.21
CA PHE A 83 10.91 -1.19 -16.05
C PHE A 83 10.81 -2.46 -15.22
N GLU A 84 11.93 -2.86 -14.63
CA GLU A 84 12.01 -4.04 -13.78
C GLU A 84 11.29 -3.80 -12.45
N LEU A 85 10.41 -4.74 -12.08
CA LEU A 85 9.72 -4.75 -10.80
C LEU A 85 10.71 -4.83 -9.64
N MET A 86 10.34 -4.25 -8.49
CA MET A 86 11.14 -4.21 -7.26
C MET A 86 12.47 -3.47 -7.40
N THR A 87 12.63 -2.66 -8.45
CA THR A 87 13.75 -1.72 -8.62
C THR A 87 13.25 -0.29 -8.49
N GLN A 88 14.13 0.69 -8.41
CA GLN A 88 13.69 2.10 -8.42
C GLN A 88 13.00 2.44 -9.75
N GLY A 89 13.48 1.92 -10.88
CA GLY A 89 12.88 2.16 -12.20
C GLY A 89 12.63 3.66 -12.48
N PRO A 90 11.40 4.07 -12.85
CA PRO A 90 11.04 5.46 -13.10
C PRO A 90 10.68 6.23 -11.82
N CYS A 91 10.72 5.58 -10.65
CA CYS A 91 10.21 6.13 -9.40
C CYS A 91 11.18 7.08 -8.72
N LYS A 92 10.63 7.91 -7.82
CA LYS A 92 11.39 8.87 -7.02
C LYS A 92 12.23 8.15 -5.94
N PRO A 93 13.15 8.85 -5.25
CA PRO A 93 13.86 8.29 -4.10
C PRO A 93 12.89 7.72 -3.04
N ASN A 94 13.32 6.65 -2.35
CA ASN A 94 12.53 5.89 -1.37
C ASN A 94 11.26 5.22 -1.96
N GLN A 95 11.18 5.10 -3.28
CA GLN A 95 10.13 4.36 -3.97
C GLN A 95 10.72 3.21 -4.79
N LEU A 96 9.92 2.16 -4.93
CA LEU A 96 10.17 1.06 -5.84
C LEU A 96 9.02 0.95 -6.84
N PHE A 97 9.33 0.33 -7.97
CA PHE A 97 8.39 0.05 -9.04
C PHE A 97 7.72 -1.30 -8.79
N TYR A 98 6.42 -1.29 -8.56
CA TYR A 98 5.60 -2.44 -8.23
C TYR A 98 4.61 -2.76 -9.35
N LEU A 99 4.04 -3.96 -9.27
CA LEU A 99 2.96 -4.40 -10.13
C LEU A 99 1.63 -3.82 -9.64
N ASP A 100 0.91 -3.14 -10.52
CA ASP A 100 -0.46 -2.69 -10.27
C ASP A 100 -1.50 -3.73 -10.69
N SER A 101 -2.75 -3.50 -10.28
CA SER A 101 -3.89 -4.39 -10.48
C SER A 101 -4.33 -4.56 -11.94
N ASP A 102 -3.95 -3.65 -12.82
CA ASP A 102 -4.23 -3.67 -14.26
C ASP A 102 -3.05 -4.23 -15.09
N ASP A 103 -2.07 -4.86 -14.42
CA ASP A 103 -0.82 -5.35 -15.03
C ASP A 103 0.07 -4.24 -15.60
N SER A 104 -0.18 -2.98 -15.26
CA SER A 104 0.80 -1.89 -15.41
C SER A 104 1.74 -1.84 -14.20
N GLY A 105 2.73 -0.97 -14.24
CA GLY A 105 3.57 -0.69 -13.07
C GLY A 105 3.18 0.59 -12.34
N ILE A 106 3.42 0.61 -11.03
CA ILE A 106 3.14 1.74 -10.13
C ILE A 106 4.32 2.01 -9.22
N CYS A 107 4.55 3.28 -8.88
CA CYS A 107 5.55 3.68 -7.88
C CYS A 107 4.92 3.74 -6.50
N ASP A 108 5.50 3.04 -5.53
CA ASP A 108 5.08 3.08 -4.12
C ASP A 108 6.31 3.04 -3.20
N CYS A 109 6.13 3.33 -1.92
CA CYS A 109 7.23 3.40 -0.95
C CYS A 109 7.94 2.05 -0.79
N GLU A 110 9.27 2.09 -0.69
CA GLU A 110 10.12 0.90 -0.68
C GLU A 110 9.88 -0.06 0.51
N ASN A 111 9.42 0.48 1.64
CA ASN A 111 9.10 -0.27 2.84
C ASN A 111 8.14 0.51 3.76
N SER A 112 7.64 -0.17 4.79
CA SER A 112 6.67 0.36 5.75
C SER A 112 7.16 1.55 6.59
N LEU A 113 8.47 1.79 6.66
CA LEU A 113 9.02 2.94 7.40
C LEU A 113 8.77 4.26 6.67
N PHE A 114 8.43 4.19 5.38
CA PHE A 114 8.11 5.36 4.57
C PHE A 114 6.61 5.45 4.31
N ILE A 115 6.15 6.69 4.21
CA ILE A 115 4.77 7.07 3.99
C ILE A 115 4.68 7.90 2.71
N TYR A 116 3.76 7.52 1.83
CA TYR A 116 3.46 8.27 0.62
C TYR A 116 2.66 9.54 0.92
N SER A 117 3.14 10.67 0.44
CA SER A 117 2.40 11.93 0.42
C SER A 117 1.83 12.18 -0.97
N ALA A 118 0.49 12.15 -1.08
CA ALA A 118 -0.19 12.43 -2.35
C ALA A 118 0.01 13.88 -2.82
N GLU A 119 0.31 14.81 -1.91
CA GLU A 119 0.55 16.23 -2.24
C GLU A 119 1.86 16.43 -3.01
N THR A 120 2.91 15.70 -2.62
CA THR A 120 4.27 15.83 -3.18
C THR A 120 4.60 14.71 -4.17
N GLY A 121 3.85 13.61 -4.12
CA GLY A 121 4.12 12.37 -4.83
C GLY A 121 5.39 11.66 -4.35
N GLU A 122 5.82 11.89 -3.10
CA GLU A 122 7.06 11.39 -2.52
C GLU A 122 6.82 10.51 -1.29
N CYS A 123 7.82 9.70 -0.95
CA CYS A 123 7.83 8.85 0.23
C CYS A 123 8.74 9.43 1.31
N TYR A 124 8.16 9.76 2.46
CA TYR A 124 8.85 10.33 3.60
C TYR A 124 8.90 9.35 4.76
N GLN A 125 10.03 9.30 5.46
CA GLN A 125 10.15 8.46 6.64
C GLN A 125 9.12 8.88 7.70
N GLN A 126 8.41 7.92 8.28
CA GLN A 126 7.44 8.19 9.34
C GLN A 126 8.13 8.85 10.54
N ASN A 127 7.46 9.82 11.18
CA ASN A 127 8.01 10.66 12.26
C ASN A 127 9.22 11.52 11.86
N SER A 128 9.51 11.66 10.57
CA SER A 128 10.36 12.75 10.06
C SER A 128 9.54 14.02 9.84
N GLN A 129 10.19 15.16 9.57
CA GLN A 129 9.47 16.38 9.15
C GLN A 129 8.62 16.12 7.90
N GLY A 130 9.15 15.35 6.93
CA GLY A 130 8.45 15.00 5.71
C GLY A 130 7.97 16.25 4.93
N PRO A 131 6.72 16.26 4.43
CA PRO A 131 6.15 17.40 3.73
C PRO A 131 5.61 18.49 4.69
N CYS A 132 5.72 18.29 6.00
CA CYS A 132 5.15 19.19 6.99
C CYS A 132 6.02 20.45 7.19
N LYS A 133 5.40 21.51 7.72
CA LYS A 133 6.12 22.74 8.07
C LYS A 133 7.04 22.54 9.27
N ASP A 134 7.93 23.49 9.49
CA ASP A 134 8.85 23.49 10.63
C ASP A 134 8.10 23.38 11.96
N GLY A 135 8.60 22.51 12.84
CA GLY A 135 7.98 22.21 14.13
C GLY A 135 6.86 21.17 14.07
N GLU A 136 6.61 20.57 12.91
CA GLU A 136 5.71 19.43 12.74
C GLU A 136 6.46 18.21 12.22
N TRP A 137 5.84 17.05 12.37
CA TRP A 137 6.31 15.78 11.81
C TRP A 137 5.18 15.04 11.11
N PHE A 138 5.55 14.16 10.20
CA PHE A 138 4.63 13.41 9.37
C PHE A 138 4.33 12.04 10.00
N THR A 139 3.07 11.85 10.42
CA THR A 139 2.63 10.68 11.18
C THR A 139 1.59 9.86 10.42
N LEU A 140 1.54 8.57 10.76
CA LEU A 140 0.46 7.66 10.41
C LEU A 140 -0.12 7.11 11.72
N THR A 141 -1.23 7.70 12.16
CA THR A 141 -1.92 7.36 13.41
C THR A 141 -3.26 6.73 13.06
N ASP A 142 -3.51 5.50 13.50
CA ASP A 142 -4.76 4.76 13.21
C ASP A 142 -5.12 4.69 11.71
N GLY A 143 -4.11 4.61 10.84
CA GLY A 143 -4.30 4.58 9.39
C GLY A 143 -4.52 5.96 8.75
N ILE A 144 -4.48 7.04 9.54
CA ILE A 144 -4.68 8.41 9.09
C ILE A 144 -3.32 9.11 8.98
N LEU A 145 -3.08 9.72 7.82
CA LEU A 145 -1.91 10.54 7.56
C LEU A 145 -2.14 11.98 7.98
N SER A 146 -1.21 12.52 8.75
CA SER A 146 -1.30 13.89 9.26
C SER A 146 0.06 14.52 9.53
N CYS A 147 0.10 15.84 9.40
CA CYS A 147 1.12 16.67 10.03
C CYS A 147 0.68 16.98 11.45
N GLU A 148 1.46 16.53 12.43
CA GLU A 148 1.21 16.77 13.84
C GLU A 148 2.30 17.68 14.43
N PRO A 149 1.99 18.52 15.43
CA PRO A 149 3.00 19.24 16.18
C PRO A 149 4.06 18.29 16.76
N LEU A 150 5.33 18.65 16.63
CA LEU A 150 6.43 17.87 17.17
C LEU A 150 6.35 17.84 18.71
N PRO A 151 6.24 16.65 19.35
CA PRO A 151 6.17 16.57 20.80
C PRO A 151 7.47 16.98 21.49
N ASP A 152 7.36 17.48 22.71
CA ASP A 152 8.53 17.88 23.52
C ASP A 152 9.50 16.70 23.70
N GLY A 153 10.78 16.96 23.45
CA GLY A 153 11.85 15.96 23.54
C GLY A 153 11.99 15.04 22.33
N CYS A 154 11.14 15.17 21.30
CA CYS A 154 11.30 14.47 20.04
C CYS A 154 12.13 15.26 19.01
N LEU A 155 12.73 14.52 18.08
CA LEU A 155 13.28 15.04 16.85
C LEU A 155 12.46 14.53 15.66
N ALA A 156 12.23 15.40 14.68
CA ALA A 156 11.53 15.08 13.43
C ALA A 156 12.49 14.44 12.41
N ASP A 157 13.27 13.44 12.82
CA ASP A 157 14.28 12.75 12.01
C ASP A 157 13.88 11.30 11.65
N GLY A 158 12.69 10.87 12.07
CA GLY A 158 12.17 9.53 11.83
C GLY A 158 12.72 8.43 12.76
N HIS A 159 13.56 8.78 13.74
CA HIS A 159 14.07 7.83 14.72
C HIS A 159 13.31 7.86 16.05
N TYR A 160 12.46 8.88 16.27
CA TYR A 160 11.70 9.04 17.50
C TYR A 160 10.23 8.67 17.33
N VAL A 161 9.64 8.16 18.40
CA VAL A 161 8.20 7.86 18.50
C VAL A 161 7.64 8.45 19.79
N PHE A 162 6.43 8.99 19.71
CA PHE A 162 5.70 9.51 20.86
C PHE A 162 4.65 8.50 21.31
N TRP A 163 5.01 7.69 22.31
CA TRP A 163 4.30 6.46 22.63
C TRP A 163 4.40 6.12 24.12
N SER A 164 3.41 5.39 24.62
CA SER A 164 3.33 4.84 25.98
C SER A 164 3.10 3.33 25.91
N PRO A 165 3.69 2.54 26.83
CA PRO A 165 3.30 1.14 27.00
C PRO A 165 1.92 1.08 27.62
N ASP A 166 0.89 1.06 26.78
CA ASP A 166 -0.47 0.79 27.23
C ASP A 166 -0.52 -0.67 27.69
N TYR A 167 -0.69 -0.89 29.00
CA TYR A 167 -0.89 -2.24 29.53
C TYR A 167 -2.36 -2.62 29.27
N GLU A 168 -2.58 -3.67 28.46
CA GLU A 168 -3.89 -4.30 28.32
C GLU A 168 -4.43 -4.66 29.71
N GLY A 169 -5.46 -3.92 30.17
CA GLY A 169 -6.05 -4.09 31.50
C GLY A 169 -5.71 -3.02 32.55
N SER A 170 -4.97 -1.96 32.18
CA SER A 170 -4.83 -0.77 33.02
C SER A 170 -6.01 0.20 32.81
N SER A 171 -6.57 0.73 33.91
CA SER A 171 -7.66 1.71 33.87
C SER A 171 -7.19 3.14 33.59
N GLU A 172 -5.88 3.37 33.56
CA GLU A 172 -5.25 4.67 33.35
C GLU A 172 -4.25 4.55 32.21
N ALA A 173 -4.49 5.28 31.12
CA ALA A 173 -3.52 5.41 30.03
C ALA A 173 -2.27 6.10 30.59
N SER A 174 -1.11 5.45 30.46
CA SER A 174 0.15 6.09 30.81
C SER A 174 0.39 7.29 29.89
N GLU A 175 1.03 8.34 30.40
CA GLU A 175 1.37 9.49 29.57
C GLU A 175 2.36 9.07 28.47
N LYS A 176 2.08 9.50 27.23
CA LYS A 176 2.99 9.29 26.10
C LYS A 176 4.27 10.08 26.32
N GLN A 177 5.39 9.46 25.98
CA GLN A 177 6.71 10.08 26.06
C GLN A 177 7.46 9.87 24.75
N CYS A 178 8.48 10.68 24.52
CA CYS A 178 9.32 10.53 23.36
C CYS A 178 10.41 9.47 23.58
N TRP A 179 10.49 8.51 22.66
CA TRP A 179 11.45 7.42 22.73
C TRP A 179 12.18 7.22 21.41
N LEU A 180 13.46 6.85 21.49
CA LEU A 180 14.28 6.47 20.34
C LEU A 180 13.97 5.03 19.93
N LEU A 181 13.66 4.81 18.66
CA LEU A 181 13.50 3.48 18.07
C LEU A 181 14.82 2.68 18.13
N GLY A 182 14.72 1.38 18.35
CA GLY A 182 15.86 0.48 18.56
C GLY A 182 16.54 0.62 19.93
N SER A 183 16.12 1.58 20.77
CA SER A 183 16.55 1.68 22.16
C SER A 183 15.74 0.75 23.07
N GLN A 184 16.14 0.60 24.34
CA GLN A 184 15.29 -0.10 25.31
C GLN A 184 14.01 0.70 25.60
N GLY A 185 14.10 2.03 25.67
CA GLY A 185 12.96 2.90 25.96
C GLY A 185 12.19 2.46 27.22
N PRO A 186 10.85 2.37 27.15
CA PRO A 186 10.03 1.91 28.27
C PRO A 186 9.91 0.37 28.37
N CYS A 187 10.66 -0.37 27.55
CA CYS A 187 10.57 -1.83 27.48
C CYS A 187 11.38 -2.55 28.57
N SER A 188 11.08 -3.84 28.77
CA SER A 188 11.75 -4.67 29.76
C SER A 188 13.22 -4.92 29.39
N GLU A 189 13.98 -5.48 30.33
CA GLU A 189 15.34 -5.92 30.05
C GLU A 189 15.36 -6.93 28.88
N ASN A 190 16.31 -6.76 27.96
CA ASN A 190 16.43 -7.53 26.70
C ASN A 190 15.34 -7.31 25.65
N GLU A 191 14.50 -6.29 25.80
CA GLU A 191 13.60 -5.81 24.76
C GLU A 191 14.11 -4.50 24.14
N THR A 192 13.71 -4.25 22.89
CA THR A 192 13.89 -2.96 22.22
C THR A 192 12.54 -2.45 21.75
N LEU A 193 12.41 -1.12 21.77
CA LEU A 193 11.25 -0.43 21.22
C LEU A 193 11.38 -0.41 19.69
N GLU A 194 10.50 -1.13 19.01
CA GLU A 194 10.55 -1.31 17.58
C GLU A 194 9.25 -0.83 16.92
N ARG A 195 9.35 -0.51 15.62
CA ARG A 195 8.19 -0.38 14.75
C ARG A 195 7.97 -1.69 14.01
N TYR A 196 6.80 -2.28 14.16
CA TYR A 196 6.43 -3.49 13.44
C TYR A 196 6.05 -3.16 11.99
N ALA A 197 6.04 -4.18 11.12
CA ALA A 197 5.59 -4.05 9.73
C ALA A 197 4.12 -3.61 9.59
N THR A 198 3.33 -3.70 10.66
CA THR A 198 1.97 -3.17 10.77
C THR A 198 1.90 -1.68 11.09
N ASN A 199 3.05 -0.99 11.16
CA ASN A 199 3.22 0.39 11.62
C ASN A 199 2.82 0.67 13.07
N THR A 200 2.55 -0.38 13.84
CA THR A 200 2.41 -0.29 15.29
C THR A 200 3.78 -0.23 15.96
N VAL A 201 3.85 0.46 17.10
CA VAL A 201 5.07 0.55 17.92
C VAL A 201 4.90 -0.36 19.14
N GLY A 202 5.97 -1.05 19.54
CA GLY A 202 5.95 -1.84 20.77
C GLY A 202 7.28 -2.51 21.09
N CYS A 203 7.28 -3.24 22.21
CA CYS A 203 8.48 -3.89 22.73
C CYS A 203 8.69 -5.26 22.07
N GLN A 204 9.85 -5.43 21.46
CA GLN A 204 10.26 -6.68 20.83
C GLN A 204 11.48 -7.26 21.55
N LEU A 205 11.43 -8.55 21.88
CA LEU A 205 12.62 -9.25 22.38
C LEU A 205 13.76 -9.09 21.38
N ARG A 206 14.95 -8.75 21.89
CA ARG A 206 16.19 -8.81 21.12
C ARG A 206 16.39 -10.26 20.70
N ALA A 207 15.90 -10.62 19.52
CA ALA A 207 16.32 -11.83 18.87
C ALA A 207 17.82 -11.63 18.63
N PHE A 208 18.65 -12.20 19.50
CA PHE A 208 20.01 -12.53 19.11
C PHE A 208 19.86 -13.16 17.74
N LYS A 209 20.43 -12.53 16.71
CA LYS A 209 20.59 -13.18 15.42
C LYS A 209 21.48 -14.38 15.72
N ILE A 210 20.89 -15.49 16.17
CA ILE A 210 21.51 -16.79 16.17
C ILE A 210 21.76 -16.97 14.68
N GLY A 211 23.01 -16.73 14.28
CA GLY A 211 23.41 -16.89 12.89
C GLY A 211 22.84 -18.22 12.44
N ARG A 212 22.00 -18.20 11.39
CA ARG A 212 21.64 -19.44 10.72
C ARG A 212 22.96 -20.05 10.30
N ARG A 213 23.44 -21.04 11.07
CA ARG A 213 24.57 -21.87 10.65
C ARG A 213 24.14 -22.45 9.30
N PRO A 214 24.99 -22.40 8.26
CA PRO A 214 24.74 -23.13 7.03
C PRO A 214 24.47 -24.59 7.41
N HIS A 215 23.39 -25.17 6.89
CA HIS A 215 23.14 -26.60 7.00
C HIS A 215 24.34 -27.34 6.38
N GLY A 216 25.17 -27.94 7.22
CA GLY A 216 26.29 -28.77 6.77
C GLY A 216 27.31 -29.02 7.87
N GLY A 217 27.15 -30.12 8.59
CA GLY A 217 28.16 -30.65 9.50
C GLY A 217 27.56 -31.37 10.69
N ASN A 218 27.68 -32.71 10.70
CA ASN A 218 27.40 -33.56 11.85
C ASN A 218 28.34 -33.18 13.00
N GLU A 219 27.78 -32.85 14.16
CA GLU A 219 28.50 -32.97 15.42
C GLU A 219 27.55 -33.58 16.45
N ILE A 220 27.98 -34.72 16.96
CA ILE A 220 27.29 -35.56 17.91
C ILE A 220 27.63 -34.97 19.27
N ASP A 221 26.68 -34.31 19.93
CA ASP A 221 26.83 -33.90 21.32
C ASP A 221 25.92 -34.79 22.18
N GLU A 222 26.57 -35.69 22.91
CA GLU A 222 25.94 -36.63 23.84
C GLU A 222 25.24 -35.86 24.95
N ARG A 223 23.90 -35.88 24.98
CA ARG A 223 23.13 -35.45 26.14
C ARG A 223 22.39 -36.63 26.75
N ASN A 224 22.81 -36.97 27.95
CA ASN A 224 22.26 -37.98 28.86
C ASN A 224 20.74 -37.79 29.07
N PRO A 225 19.93 -38.86 29.15
CA PRO A 225 18.47 -38.78 29.12
C PRO A 225 17.88 -38.91 30.52
N GLU A 226 17.36 -37.80 31.07
CA GLU A 226 16.42 -37.71 32.19
C GLU A 226 16.09 -36.21 32.24
N ASP A 227 15.06 -35.73 31.53
CA ASP A 227 13.70 -35.67 32.06
C ASP A 227 12.65 -35.79 30.93
N LYS A 228 11.84 -36.85 31.00
CA LYS A 228 10.63 -37.00 30.20
C LYS A 228 9.44 -36.35 30.92
N GLU A 229 8.92 -35.30 30.27
CA GLU A 229 7.55 -35.28 29.76
C GLU A 229 6.40 -35.04 30.74
N ALA A 230 5.86 -33.82 30.68
CA ALA A 230 4.41 -33.61 30.72
C ALA A 230 4.02 -32.64 29.60
N GLU A 231 3.24 -33.19 28.67
CA GLU A 231 2.82 -32.64 27.40
C GLU A 231 1.59 -31.73 27.52
N SER A 232 1.57 -30.70 26.66
CA SER A 232 0.40 -30.04 26.06
C SER A 232 -0.54 -29.21 26.94
N ARG A 233 -0.52 -27.89 26.66
CA ARG A 233 -1.67 -27.18 26.10
C ARG A 233 -1.16 -25.88 25.47
N SER A 234 -0.91 -25.96 24.16
CA SER A 234 -0.63 -24.80 23.32
C SER A 234 -1.88 -23.90 23.28
N PRO A 235 -1.78 -22.59 23.53
CA PRO A 235 -2.92 -21.69 23.42
C PRO A 235 -3.36 -21.61 21.97
N SER A 236 -4.63 -21.90 21.74
CA SER A 236 -5.29 -21.70 20.46
C SER A 236 -5.18 -20.25 20.01
N GLY A 237 -4.82 -20.02 18.75
CA GLY A 237 -5.18 -18.78 18.05
C GLY A 237 -4.05 -17.82 17.68
N ARG A 238 -2.88 -18.28 17.26
CA ARG A 238 -1.94 -17.40 16.53
C ARG A 238 -2.27 -17.41 15.04
N SER A 239 -2.80 -16.29 14.56
CA SER A 239 -2.90 -15.98 13.13
C SER A 239 -1.49 -15.86 12.56
N VAL A 240 -1.04 -16.89 11.85
CA VAL A 240 0.23 -16.88 11.12
C VAL A 240 0.14 -15.83 10.02
N ALA A 241 0.90 -14.75 10.12
CA ALA A 241 1.18 -13.89 8.99
C ALA A 241 2.14 -14.66 8.06
N VAL A 242 1.58 -15.31 7.05
CA VAL A 242 2.35 -15.87 5.93
C VAL A 242 2.89 -14.67 5.15
N ALA A 243 4.21 -14.57 5.02
CA ALA A 243 4.88 -13.52 4.26
C ALA A 243 4.34 -13.46 2.82
N GLY A 244 4.04 -12.25 2.34
CA GLY A 244 3.59 -12.00 0.95
C GLY A 244 2.09 -11.88 0.71
N MET A 245 1.25 -11.83 1.74
CA MET A 245 -0.21 -11.66 1.56
C MET A 245 -0.76 -10.37 2.19
N ARG A 246 -1.49 -9.57 1.38
CA ARG A 246 -2.14 -8.31 1.79
C ARG A 246 -3.05 -8.49 3.02
N PRO A 247 -3.04 -7.59 4.02
CA PRO A 247 -3.90 -7.67 5.20
C PRO A 247 -5.39 -7.84 4.84
N CYS A 248 -6.15 -8.56 5.66
CA CYS A 248 -7.60 -8.62 5.49
C CYS A 248 -8.22 -7.29 5.93
N GLY A 249 -9.27 -6.85 5.21
CA GLY A 249 -9.99 -5.63 5.56
C GLY A 249 -10.69 -5.71 6.93
N PRO A 250 -11.15 -4.56 7.47
CA PRO A 250 -11.81 -4.48 8.78
C PRO A 250 -12.94 -5.50 8.93
N GLY A 251 -13.01 -6.17 10.09
CA GLY A 251 -14.04 -7.18 10.37
C GLY A 251 -13.82 -8.56 9.74
N SER A 252 -12.65 -8.81 9.12
CA SER A 252 -12.30 -10.11 8.52
C SER A 252 -11.01 -10.70 9.10
N ARG A 253 -10.97 -12.03 9.24
CA ARG A 253 -9.77 -12.79 9.66
C ARG A 253 -9.25 -13.69 8.54
N ARG A 254 -7.93 -13.94 8.55
CA ARG A 254 -7.30 -14.89 7.62
C ARG A 254 -7.52 -16.33 8.08
N THR A 255 -7.97 -17.20 7.19
CA THR A 255 -8.08 -18.65 7.44
C THR A 255 -6.71 -19.33 7.33
N GLN A 256 -6.60 -20.57 7.82
CA GLN A 256 -5.38 -21.39 7.66
C GLN A 256 -5.00 -21.61 6.18
N THR A 257 -5.97 -21.50 5.26
CA THR A 257 -5.77 -21.57 3.80
C THR A 257 -5.40 -20.23 3.15
N GLY A 258 -5.18 -19.16 3.94
CA GLY A 258 -4.76 -17.85 3.45
C GLY A 258 -5.88 -16.94 2.95
N LYS A 259 -7.15 -17.37 2.96
CA LYS A 259 -8.30 -16.57 2.50
C LYS A 259 -8.85 -15.67 3.61
N CYS A 260 -9.28 -14.46 3.28
CA CYS A 260 -9.99 -13.59 4.23
C CYS A 260 -11.46 -14.04 4.36
N ARG A 261 -11.95 -14.18 5.59
CA ARG A 261 -13.36 -14.42 5.90
C ARG A 261 -13.88 -13.44 6.94
N PRO A 262 -15.13 -12.96 6.82
CA PRO A 262 -15.73 -12.10 7.83
C PRO A 262 -15.81 -12.82 9.18
N ASN A 263 -15.62 -12.07 10.27
CA ASN A 263 -15.85 -12.56 11.62
C ASN A 263 -17.35 -12.75 11.81
N ILE A 264 -17.80 -13.99 11.68
CA ILE A 264 -19.13 -14.38 12.13
C ILE A 264 -18.99 -14.54 13.65
N GLY A 265 -19.57 -13.61 14.40
CA GLY A 265 -19.73 -13.71 15.86
C GLY A 265 -20.57 -14.90 16.25
#